data_AF-A0A0W0VFR8-F1
#
_entry.id   AF-A0A0W0VFR8-F1
#
_cell.length_a   1.000
_cell.length_b   1.000
_cell.length_c   1.000
_cell.angle_alpha   90.00
_cell.angle_beta   90.00
_cell.angle_gamma   90.00
#
_symmetry.space_group_name_H-M   'P 1'
#
loop_
_entity.id
_entity.type
_entity.pdbx_description
1 polymer ?
#
loop_
_entity_poly.entity_id
_entity_poly.type
_entity_poly.pdbx_seq_one_letter_code
_entity_poly.pdbx_strand_id
1 'polypeptide(L)'
;MKELLSRLLVCVSALILCSKMFAGTPLWTFSPLTATTVSVSPSGTALIQYLITNQSRKTHTLSMTPIPGVNPILSGANGCPNPFILGYQQSCVLTLQVVGSTLQGNVVGGPKVCSQGNPLQCYQPSPGQTLNIRLQPAPSETVLSSSVSNLALTVNGKARTITITNAGAEAATGVTYTASALPAGTTITPTSCGTILPGGSCQLTITPAATPSAAPGDVNATPIRLSIRGDNSNTLVVNVNVLTYGSVYQSGFLFAIDDSTPGSTSISGKVAALVDQASFATGGKIWSSDSSGNPVFDVVPGIYQPAVPPNNCAANIDGACNTSVIVAYYSARITNPSIDLSLYAAGLCRLPIAGYNDWYLPAICEMGYDRTNQGTGCGTQASPTLQNMQSNLVENGNVGGLFLAYWSSTESSIIIPTNAWNQFFSPGPPFPLAFQDEDSKDELIAVRCVRAITP
;
A
#
# COMPACT_ATOMS: atom_id res chain seq x y z
N MET A 1 37.74 -47.96 -77.14
CA MET A 1 37.09 -46.77 -76.53
C MET A 1 36.83 -46.94 -75.02
N LYS A 2 37.70 -47.65 -74.27
CA LYS A 2 37.63 -47.80 -72.80
C LYS A 2 38.90 -47.34 -72.07
N GLU A 3 40.00 -47.14 -72.80
CA GLU A 3 41.29 -46.70 -72.26
C GLU A 3 41.46 -45.18 -72.17
N LEU A 4 40.67 -44.39 -72.93
CA LEU A 4 40.76 -42.92 -72.92
C LEU A 4 39.92 -42.26 -71.80
N LEU A 5 38.86 -42.91 -71.33
CA LEU A 5 37.99 -42.36 -70.28
C LEU A 5 38.58 -42.55 -68.87
N SER A 6 39.37 -43.60 -68.64
CA SER A 6 39.98 -43.86 -67.33
C SER A 6 41.16 -42.94 -67.01
N ARG A 7 41.84 -42.37 -68.03
CA ARG A 7 42.94 -41.43 -67.84
C ARG A 7 42.46 -39.99 -67.61
N LEU A 8 41.24 -39.64 -68.07
CA LEU A 8 40.66 -38.32 -67.81
C LEU A 8 40.15 -38.15 -66.37
N LEU A 9 39.67 -39.23 -65.72
CA LEU A 9 39.21 -39.17 -64.32
C LEU A 9 40.35 -39.10 -63.29
N VAL A 10 41.54 -39.60 -63.60
CA VAL A 10 42.71 -39.53 -62.69
C VAL A 10 43.37 -38.15 -62.73
N CYS A 11 43.31 -37.42 -63.85
CA CYS A 11 43.87 -36.06 -63.94
C CYS A 11 42.99 -34.97 -63.30
N VAL A 12 41.66 -35.15 -63.26
CA VAL A 12 40.76 -34.15 -62.63
C VAL A 12 40.69 -34.31 -61.11
N SER A 13 41.02 -35.50 -60.58
CA SER A 13 41.01 -35.78 -59.13
C SER A 13 42.28 -35.31 -58.40
N ALA A 14 43.36 -34.99 -59.13
CA ALA A 14 44.65 -34.58 -58.54
C ALA A 14 44.87 -33.05 -58.52
N LEU A 15 43.94 -32.25 -59.06
CA LEU A 15 44.05 -30.78 -59.15
C LEU A 15 43.23 -30.02 -58.09
N ILE A 16 42.84 -30.71 -57.01
CA ILE A 16 42.21 -30.10 -55.82
C ILE A 16 43.18 -30.25 -54.64
N LEU A 17 44.39 -29.73 -54.79
CA LEU A 17 45.36 -29.60 -53.70
C LEU A 17 45.61 -28.12 -53.42
N CYS A 18 44.99 -27.65 -52.33
CA CYS A 18 45.37 -26.48 -51.55
C CYS A 18 45.63 -25.17 -52.31
N SER A 19 44.57 -24.52 -52.78
CA SER A 19 44.54 -23.06 -52.83
C SER A 19 44.57 -22.53 -51.38
N LYS A 20 45.76 -22.25 -50.85
CA LYS A 20 45.89 -21.39 -49.66
C LYS A 20 45.46 -19.98 -50.09
N MET A 21 44.23 -19.61 -49.75
CA MET A 21 43.84 -18.19 -49.74
C MET A 21 44.70 -17.48 -48.69
N PHE A 22 45.65 -16.67 -49.12
CA PHE A 22 46.26 -15.67 -48.25
C PHE A 22 45.29 -14.51 -48.13
N ALA A 23 44.58 -14.44 -47.01
CA ALA A 23 43.94 -13.19 -46.61
C ALA A 23 45.04 -12.15 -46.37
N GLY A 24 44.97 -11.00 -47.04
CA GLY A 24 45.92 -9.90 -46.83
C GLY A 24 45.99 -9.55 -45.34
N THR A 25 47.20 -9.36 -44.82
CA THR A 25 47.43 -9.03 -43.41
C THR A 25 46.62 -7.78 -43.05
N PRO A 26 45.77 -7.81 -42.01
CA PRO A 26 44.92 -6.67 -41.70
C PRO A 26 45.76 -5.46 -41.28
N LEU A 27 45.39 -4.26 -41.75
CA LEU A 27 46.16 -3.03 -41.49
C LEU A 27 46.18 -2.67 -40.00
N TRP A 28 45.18 -3.10 -39.23
CA TRP A 28 45.21 -3.08 -37.77
C TRP A 28 44.61 -4.37 -37.20
N THR A 29 45.14 -4.78 -36.06
CA THR A 29 44.80 -6.02 -35.37
C THR A 29 44.09 -5.75 -34.06
N PHE A 30 43.24 -6.69 -33.64
CA PHE A 30 42.52 -6.65 -32.37
C PHE A 30 42.98 -7.84 -31.53
N SER A 31 43.59 -7.57 -30.38
CA SER A 31 43.92 -8.60 -29.40
C SER A 31 43.01 -8.43 -28.18
N PRO A 32 42.13 -9.40 -27.85
CA PRO A 32 41.29 -9.30 -26.68
C PRO A 32 42.13 -9.29 -25.41
N LEU A 33 41.81 -8.38 -24.49
CA LEU A 33 42.39 -8.32 -23.15
C LEU A 33 41.46 -8.93 -22.09
N THR A 34 40.16 -9.04 -22.41
CA THR A 34 39.17 -9.73 -21.59
C THR A 34 38.37 -10.72 -22.44
N ALA A 35 37.50 -11.51 -21.80
CA ALA A 35 36.60 -12.42 -22.49
C ALA A 35 35.69 -11.68 -23.47
N THR A 36 35.64 -12.14 -24.72
CA THR A 36 34.82 -11.55 -25.79
C THR A 36 33.45 -12.21 -25.91
N THR A 37 33.24 -13.32 -25.20
CA THR A 37 31.96 -14.02 -25.09
C THR A 37 31.36 -13.74 -23.71
N VAL A 38 30.24 -13.02 -23.67
CA VAL A 38 29.55 -12.67 -22.42
C VAL A 38 28.05 -12.87 -22.56
N SER A 39 27.38 -13.20 -21.45
CA SER A 39 25.92 -13.18 -21.37
C SER A 39 25.51 -12.03 -20.46
N VAL A 40 24.54 -11.22 -20.90
CA VAL A 40 24.10 -10.02 -20.19
C VAL A 40 22.58 -10.07 -20.03
N SER A 41 22.07 -9.83 -18.82
CA SER A 41 20.63 -9.70 -18.57
C SER A 41 20.10 -8.34 -19.04
N PRO A 42 18.79 -8.17 -19.23
CA PRO A 42 18.22 -6.87 -19.63
C PRO A 42 18.51 -5.71 -18.66
N SER A 43 18.88 -5.98 -17.41
CA SER A 43 19.30 -4.95 -16.43
C SER A 43 20.82 -4.92 -16.16
N GLY A 44 21.57 -5.85 -16.74
CA GLY A 44 22.99 -6.04 -16.47
C GLY A 44 23.93 -5.16 -17.32
N THR A 45 25.19 -5.08 -16.90
CA THR A 45 26.27 -4.47 -17.69
C THR A 45 27.51 -5.36 -17.71
N ALA A 46 28.35 -5.23 -18.73
CA ALA A 46 29.63 -5.94 -18.83
C ALA A 46 30.70 -5.07 -19.49
N LEU A 47 31.98 -5.31 -19.16
CA LEU A 47 33.12 -4.62 -19.76
C LEU A 47 33.96 -5.58 -20.61
N ILE A 48 34.25 -5.17 -21.85
CA ILE A 48 35.06 -5.95 -22.80
C ILE A 48 36.19 -5.07 -23.33
N GLN A 49 37.41 -5.58 -23.40
CA GLN A 49 38.59 -4.81 -23.79
C GLN A 49 39.33 -5.46 -24.95
N TYR A 50 39.75 -4.63 -25.90
CA TYR A 50 40.64 -5.01 -27.00
C TYR A 50 41.85 -4.08 -27.04
N LEU A 51 43.04 -4.63 -27.22
CA LEU A 51 44.22 -3.90 -27.66
C LEU A 51 44.17 -3.79 -29.19
N ILE A 52 44.11 -2.56 -29.70
CA ILE A 52 44.10 -2.27 -31.14
C ILE A 52 45.48 -1.80 -31.53
N THR A 53 46.11 -2.46 -32.51
CA THR A 53 47.47 -2.14 -32.97
C THR A 53 47.46 -1.87 -34.46
N ASN A 54 48.07 -0.75 -34.88
CA ASN A 54 48.27 -0.47 -36.29
C ASN A 54 49.50 -1.22 -36.84
N GLN A 55 49.28 -2.11 -37.80
CA GLN A 55 50.31 -2.88 -38.51
C GLN A 55 50.78 -2.19 -39.81
N SER A 56 50.05 -1.17 -40.26
CA SER A 56 50.41 -0.36 -41.43
C SER A 56 51.59 0.56 -41.13
N ARG A 57 52.50 0.70 -42.09
CA ARG A 57 53.58 1.70 -42.01
C ARG A 57 53.09 3.15 -42.10
N LYS A 58 51.80 3.37 -42.35
CA LYS A 58 51.16 4.69 -42.37
C LYS A 58 50.38 4.92 -41.08
N THR A 59 50.37 6.17 -40.61
CA THR A 59 49.50 6.60 -39.53
C THR A 59 48.04 6.59 -39.99
N HIS A 60 47.16 6.01 -39.19
CA HIS A 60 45.72 5.97 -39.47
C HIS A 60 44.92 6.67 -38.37
N THR A 61 43.95 7.49 -38.77
CA THR A 61 42.85 7.93 -37.92
C THR A 61 41.76 6.89 -38.00
N LEU A 62 41.31 6.37 -36.86
CA LEU A 62 40.45 5.22 -36.72
C LEU A 62 39.22 5.59 -35.90
N SER A 63 38.06 5.09 -36.28
CA SER A 63 36.82 5.23 -35.51
C SER A 63 36.04 3.92 -35.52
N MET A 64 35.41 3.61 -34.39
CA MET A 64 34.59 2.41 -34.25
C MET A 64 33.20 2.66 -34.83
N THR A 65 32.66 1.68 -35.56
CA THR A 65 31.25 1.71 -35.96
C THR A 65 30.35 1.48 -34.74
N PRO A 66 29.29 2.27 -34.53
CA PRO A 66 28.36 2.07 -33.42
C PRO A 66 27.75 0.66 -33.43
N ILE A 67 27.63 0.06 -32.24
CA ILE A 67 26.90 -1.18 -32.00
C ILE A 67 25.81 -0.83 -30.98
N PRO A 68 24.51 -1.01 -31.29
CA PRO A 68 23.44 -0.73 -30.34
C PRO A 68 23.67 -1.45 -29.00
N GLY A 69 23.65 -0.68 -27.91
CA GLY A 69 23.88 -1.15 -26.55
C GLY A 69 25.32 -1.49 -26.15
N VAL A 70 26.29 -1.15 -26.99
CA VAL A 70 27.73 -1.27 -26.67
C VAL A 70 28.40 0.09 -26.85
N ASN A 71 28.80 0.70 -25.74
CA ASN A 71 29.34 2.05 -25.69
C ASN A 71 30.86 2.02 -25.40
N PRO A 72 31.71 2.68 -26.21
CA PRO A 72 33.13 2.79 -25.89
C PRO A 72 33.34 3.75 -24.71
N ILE A 73 34.16 3.34 -23.74
CA ILE A 73 34.61 4.20 -22.64
C ILE A 73 35.83 4.99 -23.12
N LEU A 74 35.73 6.33 -23.13
CA LEU A 74 36.74 7.23 -23.68
C LEU A 74 37.79 7.70 -22.65
N SER A 75 37.67 7.28 -21.40
CA SER A 75 38.51 7.73 -20.28
C SER A 75 39.39 6.60 -19.76
N GLY A 76 40.71 6.81 -19.73
CA GLY A 76 41.70 5.90 -19.13
C GLY A 76 43.10 6.10 -19.68
N ALA A 77 44.14 5.86 -18.87
CA ALA A 77 45.52 5.84 -19.35
C ALA A 77 45.66 4.75 -20.44
N ASN A 78 46.14 5.12 -21.63
CA ASN A 78 46.22 4.28 -22.83
C ASN A 78 44.86 3.83 -23.44
N GLY A 79 43.73 4.44 -23.06
CA GLY A 79 42.44 4.21 -23.72
C GLY A 79 42.40 4.76 -25.15
N CYS A 80 41.66 4.11 -26.05
CA CYS A 80 41.42 4.64 -27.39
C CYS A 80 40.44 5.83 -27.32
N PRO A 81 40.86 7.08 -27.67
CA PRO A 81 39.91 8.17 -27.86
C PRO A 81 39.02 7.91 -29.09
N ASN A 82 37.99 8.73 -29.31
CA ASN A 82 37.16 8.62 -30.52
C ASN A 82 37.12 9.97 -31.26
N PRO A 83 37.69 10.07 -32.49
CA PRO A 83 38.51 9.06 -33.17
C PRO A 83 39.89 8.88 -32.48
N PHE A 84 40.59 7.79 -32.78
CA PHE A 84 41.96 7.54 -32.31
C PHE A 84 42.96 7.49 -33.46
N ILE A 85 44.18 7.98 -33.22
CA ILE A 85 45.24 8.05 -34.21
C ILE A 85 46.35 7.09 -33.78
N LEU A 86 46.69 6.14 -34.65
CA LEU A 86 47.78 5.18 -34.39
C LEU A 86 48.81 5.26 -35.52
N GLY A 87 50.05 5.58 -35.17
CA GLY A 87 51.23 5.39 -36.02
C GLY A 87 51.60 3.91 -36.17
N TYR A 88 52.63 3.62 -36.96
CA TYR A 88 53.12 2.25 -37.14
C TYR A 88 53.48 1.61 -35.79
N GLN A 89 52.93 0.43 -35.52
CA GLN A 89 53.05 -0.36 -34.27
C GLN A 89 52.50 0.30 -33.01
N GLN A 90 51.91 1.49 -33.08
CA GLN A 90 51.23 2.08 -31.93
C GLN A 90 49.92 1.35 -31.64
N SER A 91 49.55 1.34 -30.37
CA SER A 91 48.34 0.69 -29.89
C SER A 91 47.61 1.48 -28.82
N CYS A 92 46.31 1.22 -28.69
CA CYS A 92 45.47 1.72 -27.61
C CYS A 92 44.49 0.63 -27.14
N VAL A 93 43.92 0.80 -25.95
CA VAL A 93 42.93 -0.10 -25.38
C VAL A 93 41.53 0.43 -25.64
N LEU A 94 40.76 -0.30 -26.46
CA LEU A 94 39.34 -0.04 -26.66
C LEU A 94 38.54 -0.76 -25.58
N THR A 95 38.00 -0.01 -24.62
CA THR A 95 37.10 -0.55 -23.59
C THR A 95 35.66 -0.34 -24.02
N LEU A 96 34.89 -1.41 -24.05
CA LEU A 96 33.48 -1.46 -24.44
C LEU A 96 32.62 -1.78 -23.22
N GLN A 97 31.70 -0.87 -22.89
CA GLN A 97 30.64 -1.10 -21.92
C GLN A 97 29.40 -1.61 -22.63
N VAL A 98 29.04 -2.86 -22.35
CA VAL A 98 27.79 -3.47 -22.77
C VAL A 98 26.72 -3.12 -21.76
N VAL A 99 25.58 -2.59 -22.23
CA VAL A 99 24.44 -2.21 -21.39
C VAL A 99 23.20 -2.98 -21.85
N GLY A 100 22.81 -4.00 -21.09
CA GLY A 100 21.77 -4.96 -21.44
C GLY A 100 20.43 -4.33 -21.82
N SER A 101 20.03 -3.26 -21.13
CA SER A 101 18.75 -2.56 -21.33
C SER A 101 18.65 -1.83 -22.67
N THR A 102 19.78 -1.66 -23.38
CA THR A 102 19.85 -0.97 -24.67
C THR A 102 20.25 -1.88 -25.83
N LEU A 103 20.55 -3.16 -25.55
CA LEU A 103 20.77 -4.16 -26.59
C LEU A 103 19.45 -4.46 -27.30
N GLN A 104 19.49 -4.60 -28.62
CA GLN A 104 18.33 -4.96 -29.45
C GLN A 104 18.27 -6.47 -29.78
N GLY A 105 19.11 -7.27 -29.10
CA GLY A 105 19.27 -8.71 -29.34
C GLY A 105 20.71 -9.17 -29.08
N ASN A 106 21.04 -10.37 -29.52
CA ASN A 106 22.41 -10.89 -29.47
C ASN A 106 23.31 -10.09 -30.42
N VAL A 107 24.57 -9.86 -30.01
CA VAL A 107 25.59 -9.22 -30.86
C VAL A 107 26.64 -10.26 -31.20
N VAL A 108 26.78 -10.55 -32.50
CA VAL A 108 27.81 -11.46 -33.02
C VAL A 108 28.62 -10.73 -34.09
N GLY A 109 29.93 -10.62 -33.89
CA GLY A 109 30.84 -9.90 -34.77
C GLY A 109 31.26 -8.52 -34.26
N GLY A 110 32.31 -7.94 -34.87
CA GLY A 110 32.92 -6.70 -34.39
C GLY A 110 33.78 -6.88 -33.11
N PRO A 111 34.22 -5.78 -32.47
CA PRO A 111 34.04 -4.38 -32.89
C PRO A 111 34.70 -4.10 -34.24
N LYS A 112 34.02 -3.33 -35.10
CA LYS A 112 34.57 -2.89 -36.40
C LYS A 112 35.16 -1.49 -36.24
N VAL A 113 36.39 -1.32 -36.69
CA VAL A 113 37.09 -0.03 -36.67
C VAL A 113 37.52 0.29 -38.09
N CYS A 114 37.25 1.53 -38.51
CA CYS A 114 37.37 1.99 -39.87
C CYS A 114 38.32 3.19 -39.98
N SER A 115 39.15 3.24 -41.03
CA SER A 115 40.01 4.41 -41.26
C SER A 115 39.21 5.61 -41.74
N GLN A 116 39.37 6.75 -41.07
CA GLN A 116 38.63 7.99 -41.31
C GLN A 116 37.10 7.79 -41.32
N GLY A 117 36.60 6.75 -40.64
CA GLY A 117 35.18 6.37 -40.68
C GLY A 117 34.71 5.76 -42.02
N ASN A 118 35.61 5.44 -42.95
CA ASN A 118 35.26 4.88 -44.25
C ASN A 118 34.80 3.41 -44.13
N PRO A 119 33.54 3.07 -44.49
CA PRO A 119 32.98 1.72 -44.33
C PRO A 119 33.67 0.66 -45.19
N LEU A 120 34.39 1.06 -46.24
CA LEU A 120 35.15 0.14 -47.11
C LEU A 120 36.55 -0.18 -46.58
N GLN A 121 37.00 0.53 -45.53
CA GLN A 121 38.32 0.36 -44.92
C GLN A 121 38.19 0.02 -43.44
N CYS A 122 37.36 -0.98 -43.14
CA CYS A 122 37.12 -1.46 -41.79
C CYS A 122 37.76 -2.83 -41.58
N TYR A 123 38.34 -3.03 -40.39
CA TYR A 123 38.75 -4.33 -39.91
C TYR A 123 38.03 -4.65 -38.61
N GLN A 124 37.92 -5.94 -38.30
CA GLN A 124 37.34 -6.48 -37.08
C GLN A 124 38.25 -7.61 -36.55
N PRO A 125 38.05 -8.09 -35.31
CA PRO A 125 38.81 -9.22 -34.78
C PRO A 125 38.71 -10.46 -35.65
N SER A 126 39.70 -11.36 -35.49
CA SER A 126 39.70 -12.67 -36.15
C SER A 126 38.49 -13.52 -35.71
N PRO A 127 38.06 -14.54 -36.49
CA PRO A 127 36.85 -15.32 -36.21
C PRO A 127 36.75 -15.95 -34.80
N GLY A 128 37.87 -16.16 -34.09
CA GLY A 128 37.88 -16.66 -32.71
C GLY A 128 37.90 -15.58 -31.62
N GLN A 129 38.03 -14.31 -32.00
CA GLN A 129 38.18 -13.16 -31.09
C GLN A 129 37.08 -12.12 -31.29
N THR A 130 36.10 -12.39 -32.15
CA THR A 130 34.95 -11.51 -32.34
C THR A 130 34.15 -11.36 -31.06
N LEU A 131 33.48 -10.23 -30.95
CA LEU A 131 32.49 -9.99 -29.92
C LEU A 131 31.31 -10.97 -30.05
N ASN A 132 30.93 -11.62 -28.96
CA ASN A 132 29.82 -12.55 -28.87
C ASN A 132 29.03 -12.29 -27.59
N ILE A 133 28.07 -11.36 -27.67
CA ILE A 133 27.21 -10.98 -26.55
C ILE A 133 25.88 -11.70 -26.72
N ARG A 134 25.49 -12.48 -25.71
CA ARG A 134 24.16 -13.09 -25.62
C ARG A 134 23.29 -12.29 -24.66
N LEU A 135 22.20 -11.72 -25.18
CA LEU A 135 21.17 -11.10 -24.35
C LEU A 135 20.29 -12.21 -23.79
N GLN A 136 20.24 -12.32 -22.47
CA GLN A 136 19.34 -13.27 -21.81
C GLN A 136 17.88 -12.80 -21.98
N PRO A 137 16.91 -13.71 -22.14
CA PRO A 137 15.50 -13.33 -22.14
C PRO A 137 15.15 -12.66 -20.81
N ALA A 138 14.30 -11.63 -20.88
CA ALA A 138 13.70 -11.05 -19.68
C ALA A 138 12.88 -12.13 -18.95
N PRO A 139 12.89 -12.15 -17.60
CA PRO A 139 12.00 -13.05 -16.87
C PRO A 139 10.55 -12.73 -17.22
N SER A 140 9.75 -13.76 -17.48
CA SER A 140 8.31 -13.61 -17.71
C SER A 140 7.66 -12.96 -16.48
N GLU A 141 6.84 -11.92 -16.71
CA GLU A 141 6.16 -11.24 -15.61
C GLU A 141 5.02 -12.08 -15.04
N THR A 142 4.73 -11.88 -13.76
CA THR A 142 3.62 -12.50 -13.06
C THR A 142 2.87 -11.50 -12.19
N VAL A 143 1.70 -11.90 -11.67
CA VAL A 143 0.82 -11.03 -10.89
C VAL A 143 0.69 -11.56 -9.47
N LEU A 144 1.08 -10.74 -8.50
CA LEU A 144 0.80 -10.94 -7.09
C LEU A 144 -0.54 -10.28 -6.71
N SER A 145 -1.28 -10.93 -5.82
CA SER A 145 -2.45 -10.39 -5.11
C SER A 145 -2.28 -10.50 -3.60
N SER A 146 -3.04 -9.71 -2.84
CA SER A 146 -3.05 -9.71 -1.38
C SER A 146 -4.45 -10.03 -0.85
N SER A 147 -4.54 -10.73 0.28
CA SER A 147 -5.81 -10.99 0.97
C SER A 147 -6.51 -9.73 1.49
N VAL A 148 -5.74 -8.65 1.72
CA VAL A 148 -6.24 -7.37 2.22
C VAL A 148 -5.50 -6.19 1.57
N SER A 149 -6.18 -5.06 1.41
CA SER A 149 -5.56 -3.78 1.02
C SER A 149 -5.30 -2.85 2.21
N ASN A 150 -6.07 -3.03 3.29
CA ASN A 150 -5.90 -2.34 4.56
C ASN A 150 -5.96 -3.36 5.69
N LEU A 151 -5.11 -3.22 6.70
CA LEU A 151 -5.10 -4.08 7.88
C LEU A 151 -4.95 -3.22 9.13
N ALA A 152 -5.91 -3.29 10.04
CA ALA A 152 -5.80 -2.66 11.36
C ALA A 152 -5.58 -3.70 12.46
N LEU A 153 -4.62 -3.42 13.33
CA LEU A 153 -4.29 -4.16 14.54
C LEU A 153 -4.41 -3.22 15.73
N THR A 154 -4.55 -3.74 16.95
CA THR A 154 -4.45 -2.94 18.17
C THR A 154 -3.08 -3.13 18.84
N VAL A 155 -2.60 -2.10 19.54
CA VAL A 155 -1.39 -2.19 20.38
C VAL A 155 -1.51 -3.35 21.37
N ASN A 156 -0.41 -4.09 21.56
CA ASN A 156 -0.36 -5.31 22.37
C ASN A 156 -1.44 -6.37 22.04
N GLY A 157 -2.03 -6.27 20.85
CA GLY A 157 -3.09 -7.17 20.38
C GLY A 157 -2.54 -8.43 19.73
N LYS A 158 -3.48 -9.20 19.20
CA LYS A 158 -3.23 -10.40 18.42
C LYS A 158 -2.44 -10.06 17.15
N ALA A 159 -1.46 -10.91 16.83
CA ALA A 159 -0.77 -10.86 15.56
C ALA A 159 -1.72 -11.13 14.39
N ARG A 160 -1.54 -10.43 13.27
CA ARG A 160 -2.41 -10.54 12.10
C ARG A 160 -1.64 -10.86 10.83
N THR A 161 -2.28 -11.54 9.88
CA THR A 161 -1.64 -12.07 8.69
C THR A 161 -2.13 -11.43 7.40
N ILE A 162 -1.19 -11.21 6.48
CA ILE A 162 -1.43 -10.82 5.09
C ILE A 162 -1.00 -12.00 4.22
N THR A 163 -1.92 -12.54 3.42
CA THR A 163 -1.60 -13.61 2.48
C THR A 163 -1.33 -13.03 1.10
N ILE A 164 -0.09 -13.15 0.64
CA ILE A 164 0.33 -12.78 -0.71
C ILE A 164 0.23 -14.02 -1.58
N THR A 165 -0.52 -13.94 -2.67
CA THR A 165 -0.75 -15.06 -3.61
C THR A 165 -0.18 -14.71 -4.97
N ASN A 166 0.49 -15.66 -5.61
CA ASN A 166 0.84 -15.53 -7.01
C ASN A 166 -0.35 -15.99 -7.86
N ALA A 167 -1.05 -15.03 -8.46
CA ALA A 167 -2.21 -15.25 -9.30
C ALA A 167 -1.85 -15.47 -10.79
N GLY A 168 -0.58 -15.31 -11.16
CA GLY A 168 -0.11 -15.53 -12.53
C GLY A 168 0.33 -16.97 -12.81
N ALA A 169 0.71 -17.21 -14.07
CA ALA A 169 1.14 -18.52 -14.56
C ALA A 169 2.64 -18.81 -14.37
N GLU A 170 3.42 -17.78 -14.01
CA GLU A 170 4.88 -17.85 -13.87
C GLU A 170 5.26 -17.73 -12.39
N ALA A 171 6.38 -18.33 -11.99
CA ALA A 171 6.86 -18.20 -10.61
C ALA A 171 7.28 -16.74 -10.31
N ALA A 172 6.82 -16.19 -9.19
CA ALA A 172 7.26 -14.89 -8.69
C ALA A 172 8.55 -15.09 -7.91
N THR A 173 9.68 -14.58 -8.40
CA THR A 173 10.99 -14.75 -7.74
C THR A 173 11.34 -13.53 -6.89
N GLY A 174 12.12 -13.74 -5.83
CA GLY A 174 12.66 -12.64 -5.02
C GLY A 174 11.59 -11.77 -4.35
N VAL A 175 10.42 -12.34 -4.05
CA VAL A 175 9.30 -11.59 -3.43
C VAL A 175 9.72 -11.12 -2.04
N THR A 176 9.86 -9.81 -1.92
CA THR A 176 10.25 -9.11 -0.69
C THR A 176 9.26 -8.00 -0.40
N TYR A 177 9.39 -7.38 0.78
CA TYR A 177 8.62 -6.19 1.12
C TYR A 177 9.50 -5.11 1.71
N THR A 178 9.06 -3.87 1.56
CA THR A 178 9.56 -2.72 2.29
C THR A 178 8.41 -2.08 3.06
N ALA A 179 8.65 -1.74 4.32
CA ALA A 179 7.70 -1.00 5.14
C ALA A 179 8.20 0.42 5.33
N SER A 180 7.29 1.40 5.37
CA SER A 180 7.59 2.68 6.04
C SER A 180 7.90 2.43 7.53
N ALA A 181 8.35 3.46 8.26
CA ALA A 181 8.74 3.32 9.66
C ALA A 181 7.71 2.53 10.48
N LEU A 182 8.12 1.36 10.99
CA LEU A 182 7.30 0.55 11.88
C LEU A 182 7.35 1.16 13.30
N PRO A 183 6.23 1.10 14.05
CA PRO A 183 6.23 1.49 15.45
C PRO A 183 7.21 0.65 16.26
N ALA A 184 7.80 1.23 17.30
CA ALA A 184 8.77 0.56 18.14
C ALA A 184 8.26 -0.80 18.64
N GLY A 185 9.03 -1.85 18.40
CA GLY A 185 8.72 -3.24 18.78
C GLY A 185 7.75 -3.99 17.85
N THR A 186 7.11 -3.31 16.89
CA THR A 186 6.26 -4.00 15.90
C THR A 186 7.14 -4.75 14.90
N THR A 187 6.79 -5.99 14.60
CA THR A 187 7.60 -6.86 13.71
C THR A 187 6.76 -7.46 12.59
N ILE A 188 7.41 -7.81 11.48
CA ILE A 188 6.82 -8.54 10.34
C ILE A 188 7.67 -9.78 10.09
N THR A 189 7.04 -10.96 10.00
CA THR A 189 7.71 -12.24 9.73
C THR A 189 6.97 -13.04 8.65
N PRO A 190 7.65 -13.81 7.80
CA PRO A 190 9.10 -13.85 7.60
C PRO A 190 9.63 -12.54 7.00
N THR A 191 10.96 -12.36 6.94
CA THR A 191 11.60 -11.16 6.36
C THR A 191 11.53 -11.07 4.83
N SER A 192 11.18 -12.18 4.17
CA SER A 192 11.00 -12.29 2.72
C SER A 192 10.10 -13.48 2.41
N CYS A 193 9.36 -13.39 1.31
CA CYS A 193 8.54 -14.47 0.78
C CYS A 193 9.30 -15.37 -0.20
N GLY A 194 10.50 -14.97 -0.64
CA GLY A 194 11.32 -15.76 -1.56
C GLY A 194 10.62 -16.00 -2.90
N THR A 195 10.56 -17.26 -3.33
CA THR A 195 9.86 -17.62 -4.58
C THR A 195 8.45 -18.12 -4.28
N ILE A 196 7.45 -17.56 -4.94
CA ILE A 196 6.05 -18.00 -4.87
C ILE A 196 5.68 -18.64 -6.21
N LEU A 197 5.44 -19.95 -6.21
CA LEU A 197 5.01 -20.70 -7.40
C LEU A 197 3.63 -20.25 -7.87
N PRO A 198 3.24 -20.51 -9.15
CA PRO A 198 1.89 -20.24 -9.64
C PRO A 198 0.81 -20.85 -8.73
N GLY A 199 -0.17 -20.05 -8.30
CA GLY A 199 -1.20 -20.44 -7.33
C GLY A 199 -0.71 -20.63 -5.89
N GLY A 200 0.60 -20.51 -5.64
CA GLY A 200 1.19 -20.55 -4.31
C GLY A 200 0.99 -19.25 -3.53
N SER A 201 1.28 -19.30 -2.23
CA SER A 201 1.12 -18.15 -1.33
C SER A 201 2.21 -18.05 -0.29
N CYS A 202 2.43 -16.84 0.20
CA CYS A 202 3.26 -16.50 1.36
C CYS A 202 2.42 -15.74 2.38
N GLN A 203 2.53 -16.08 3.67
CA GLN A 203 1.88 -15.34 4.74
C GLN A 203 2.88 -14.46 5.47
N LEU A 204 2.63 -13.15 5.48
CA LEU A 204 3.32 -12.18 6.33
C LEU A 204 2.52 -12.01 7.62
N THR A 205 3.13 -12.24 8.77
CA THR A 205 2.56 -12.06 10.11
C THR A 205 3.10 -10.78 10.71
N ILE A 206 2.20 -9.87 11.08
CA ILE A 206 2.51 -8.62 11.76
C ILE A 206 2.15 -8.78 13.24
N THR A 207 3.13 -8.58 14.12
CA THR A 207 2.94 -8.63 15.57
C THR A 207 3.06 -7.23 16.15
N PRO A 208 1.96 -6.63 16.65
CA PRO A 208 1.97 -5.28 17.19
C PRO A 208 2.59 -5.25 18.59
N ALA A 209 3.28 -4.14 18.89
CA ALA A 209 3.79 -3.85 20.23
C ALA A 209 2.96 -2.74 20.90
N ALA A 210 3.50 -2.08 21.93
CA ALA A 210 2.78 -1.08 22.72
C ALA A 210 2.65 0.30 22.05
N THR A 211 3.38 0.56 20.96
CA THR A 211 3.38 1.87 20.30
C THR A 211 2.44 1.88 19.10
N PRO A 212 1.45 2.81 19.03
CA PRO A 212 0.58 2.94 17.87
C PRO A 212 1.32 3.54 16.67
N SER A 213 0.75 3.42 15.46
CA SER A 213 1.31 3.99 14.23
C SER A 213 1.20 5.51 14.13
N ALA A 214 0.31 6.11 14.90
CA ALA A 214 0.20 7.55 15.08
C ALA A 214 -0.24 7.87 16.52
N ALA A 215 0.04 9.07 17.00
CA ALA A 215 -0.39 9.50 18.32
C ALA A 215 -1.94 9.55 18.40
N PRO A 216 -2.56 9.18 19.54
CA PRO A 216 -3.97 9.43 19.76
C PRO A 216 -4.32 10.91 19.51
N GLY A 217 -5.42 11.16 18.81
CA GLY A 217 -5.85 12.51 18.42
C GLY A 217 -5.23 13.07 17.14
N ASP A 218 -4.26 12.39 16.52
CA ASP A 218 -3.67 12.84 15.25
C ASP A 218 -4.64 12.65 14.08
N VAL A 219 -5.31 13.73 13.67
CA VAL A 219 -6.25 13.77 12.54
C VAL A 219 -5.57 13.67 11.16
N ASN A 220 -4.23 13.74 11.11
CA ASN A 220 -3.45 13.58 9.89
C ASN A 220 -2.63 12.27 9.91
N ALA A 221 -3.02 11.30 10.75
CA ALA A 221 -2.37 10.00 10.85
C ALA A 221 -2.23 9.34 9.48
N THR A 222 -1.03 8.86 9.16
CA THR A 222 -0.75 8.11 7.94
C THR A 222 -0.52 6.63 8.25
N PRO A 223 -1.06 5.70 7.45
CA PRO A 223 -0.83 4.28 7.67
C PRO A 223 0.61 3.91 7.34
N ILE A 224 1.08 2.83 7.94
CA ILE A 224 2.31 2.16 7.52
C ILE A 224 2.08 1.61 6.11
N ARG A 225 2.89 2.00 5.14
CA ARG A 225 2.84 1.46 3.78
C ARG A 225 3.75 0.26 3.66
N LEU A 226 3.17 -0.91 3.45
CA LEU A 226 3.88 -2.14 3.13
C LEU A 226 3.85 -2.35 1.62
N SER A 227 4.99 -2.11 0.96
CA SER A 227 5.16 -2.32 -0.47
C SER A 227 5.77 -3.70 -0.72
N ILE A 228 5.02 -4.60 -1.36
CA ILE A 228 5.46 -5.97 -1.68
C ILE A 228 5.73 -6.07 -3.19
N ARG A 229 6.88 -6.65 -3.55
CA ARG A 229 7.26 -6.86 -4.95
C ARG A 229 8.26 -8.02 -5.07
N GLY A 230 8.10 -8.85 -6.09
CA GLY A 230 9.12 -9.74 -6.61
C GLY A 230 9.80 -9.19 -7.87
N ASP A 231 10.96 -9.74 -8.22
CA ASP A 231 11.83 -9.26 -9.30
C ASP A 231 11.11 -9.18 -10.66
N ASN A 232 10.15 -10.06 -10.88
CA ASN A 232 9.35 -10.19 -12.11
C ASN A 232 7.84 -10.04 -11.86
N SER A 233 7.44 -9.17 -10.94
CA SER A 233 6.02 -8.98 -10.60
C SER A 233 5.60 -7.51 -10.46
N ASN A 234 4.29 -7.29 -10.41
CA ASN A 234 3.70 -6.01 -10.01
C ASN A 234 4.05 -5.65 -8.56
N THR A 235 3.92 -4.37 -8.23
CA THR A 235 4.02 -3.87 -6.86
C THR A 235 2.64 -3.88 -6.20
N LEU A 236 2.52 -4.53 -5.04
CA LEU A 236 1.37 -4.44 -4.16
C LEU A 236 1.65 -3.44 -3.03
N VAL A 237 0.63 -2.71 -2.62
CA VAL A 237 0.71 -1.84 -1.43
C VAL A 237 -0.42 -2.20 -0.48
N VAL A 238 -0.07 -2.56 0.75
CA VAL A 238 -1.01 -2.78 1.85
C VAL A 238 -0.79 -1.70 2.90
N ASN A 239 -1.88 -1.05 3.32
CA ASN A 239 -1.82 -0.08 4.40
C ASN A 239 -2.04 -0.78 5.74
N VAL A 240 -1.11 -0.64 6.67
CA VAL A 240 -1.18 -1.23 8.00
C VAL A 240 -1.33 -0.13 9.04
N ASN A 241 -2.26 -0.30 9.98
CA ASN A 241 -2.45 0.61 11.10
C ASN A 241 -2.31 -0.15 12.42
N VAL A 242 -1.52 0.37 13.35
CA VAL A 242 -1.44 -0.12 14.73
C VAL A 242 -2.16 0.90 15.60
N LEU A 243 -3.35 0.54 16.06
CA LEU A 243 -4.31 1.45 16.66
C LEU A 243 -4.34 1.29 18.19
N THR A 244 -4.75 2.34 18.87
CA THR A 244 -5.11 2.35 20.29
C THR A 244 -6.32 3.27 20.48
N TYR A 245 -6.83 3.38 21.70
CA TYR A 245 -7.91 4.34 21.98
C TYR A 245 -7.48 5.76 21.61
N GLY A 246 -8.39 6.49 20.95
CA GLY A 246 -8.14 7.83 20.42
C GLY A 246 -7.36 7.87 19.10
N SER A 247 -6.87 6.74 18.58
CA SER A 247 -6.34 6.72 17.21
C SER A 247 -7.42 7.11 16.20
N VAL A 248 -7.03 7.87 15.18
CA VAL A 248 -7.92 8.23 14.07
C VAL A 248 -7.92 7.11 13.05
N TYR A 249 -9.09 6.53 12.78
CA TYR A 249 -9.27 5.46 11.80
C TYR A 249 -10.65 5.55 11.16
N GLN A 250 -10.72 5.36 9.84
CA GLN A 250 -11.96 5.48 9.05
C GLN A 250 -12.82 6.71 9.41
N SER A 251 -12.17 7.88 9.44
CA SER A 251 -12.77 9.18 9.71
C SER A 251 -13.39 9.35 11.11
N GLY A 252 -12.87 8.67 12.13
CA GLY A 252 -13.27 8.93 13.52
C GLY A 252 -12.22 8.53 14.56
N PHE A 253 -12.44 8.94 15.81
CA PHE A 253 -11.63 8.57 16.97
C PHE A 253 -12.10 7.22 17.53
N LEU A 254 -11.19 6.24 17.55
CA LEU A 254 -11.46 4.89 18.03
C LEU A 254 -11.69 4.88 19.54
N PHE A 255 -12.89 4.52 19.98
CA PHE A 255 -13.24 4.45 21.41
C PHE A 255 -13.63 3.04 21.87
N ALA A 256 -13.95 2.14 20.93
CA ALA A 256 -14.18 0.73 21.23
C ALA A 256 -13.35 -0.14 20.28
N ILE A 257 -12.67 -1.14 20.83
CA ILE A 257 -11.79 -2.07 20.11
C ILE A 257 -12.27 -3.50 20.37
N ASP A 258 -12.43 -4.26 19.30
CA ASP A 258 -12.67 -5.70 19.33
C ASP A 258 -11.55 -6.43 18.56
N ASP A 259 -10.66 -7.06 19.31
CA ASP A 259 -9.54 -7.84 18.78
C ASP A 259 -9.85 -9.36 18.69
N SER A 260 -11.11 -9.76 18.86
CA SER A 260 -11.53 -11.17 18.79
C SER A 260 -11.70 -11.68 17.35
N THR A 261 -11.76 -10.77 16.38
CA THR A 261 -11.84 -11.08 14.93
C THR A 261 -10.73 -12.06 14.47
N PRO A 262 -10.94 -12.79 13.35
CA PRO A 262 -9.92 -13.65 12.76
C PRO A 262 -8.60 -12.89 12.50
N GLY A 263 -7.45 -13.56 12.70
CA GLY A 263 -6.14 -12.93 12.48
C GLY A 263 -5.88 -12.53 11.02
N SER A 264 -6.69 -13.01 10.09
CA SER A 264 -6.60 -12.71 8.65
C SER A 264 -7.41 -11.47 8.20
N THR A 265 -8.13 -10.81 9.11
CA THR A 265 -8.90 -9.57 8.86
C THR A 265 -8.41 -8.46 9.76
N SER A 266 -8.94 -7.23 9.69
CA SER A 266 -8.64 -6.19 10.69
C SER A 266 -9.40 -6.40 12.01
N ILE A 267 -9.01 -5.67 13.06
CA ILE A 267 -9.83 -5.48 14.27
C ILE A 267 -11.21 -4.93 13.90
N SER A 268 -12.20 -5.23 14.73
CA SER A 268 -13.49 -4.54 14.74
C SER A 268 -13.48 -3.49 15.85
N GLY A 269 -14.57 -2.70 15.96
CA GLY A 269 -14.64 -1.60 16.92
C GLY A 269 -15.60 -0.50 16.50
N LYS A 270 -15.54 0.62 17.22
CA LYS A 270 -16.37 1.81 16.97
C LYS A 270 -15.56 3.08 17.08
N VAL A 271 -15.89 4.04 16.21
CA VAL A 271 -15.28 5.37 16.17
C VAL A 271 -16.33 6.44 16.39
N ALA A 272 -15.94 7.52 17.07
CA ALA A 272 -16.71 8.76 17.17
C ALA A 272 -16.26 9.72 16.06
N ALA A 273 -17.18 10.49 15.48
CA ALA A 273 -16.87 11.43 14.41
C ALA A 273 -15.75 12.41 14.82
N LEU A 274 -14.98 12.92 13.87
CA LEU A 274 -13.88 13.85 14.17
C LEU A 274 -14.35 15.22 14.68
N VAL A 275 -15.58 15.61 14.33
CA VAL A 275 -16.21 16.86 14.76
C VAL A 275 -17.63 16.62 15.25
N ASP A 276 -18.15 17.54 16.05
CA ASP A 276 -19.57 17.57 16.42
C ASP A 276 -20.44 17.83 15.19
N GLN A 277 -21.58 17.13 15.10
CA GLN A 277 -22.61 17.40 14.09
C GLN A 277 -23.53 18.53 14.54
N ALA A 278 -23.67 18.72 15.86
CA ALA A 278 -24.24 19.90 16.47
C ALA A 278 -23.51 20.19 17.79
N SER A 279 -23.33 21.47 18.14
CA SER A 279 -22.66 21.88 19.37
C SER A 279 -23.45 22.99 20.06
N PHE A 280 -23.22 23.20 21.36
CA PHE A 280 -23.81 24.34 22.08
C PHE A 280 -23.46 25.69 21.42
N ALA A 281 -22.25 25.82 20.87
CA ALA A 281 -21.79 27.05 20.22
C ALA A 281 -22.46 27.30 18.87
N THR A 282 -22.95 26.26 18.19
CA THR A 282 -23.55 26.34 16.85
C THR A 282 -25.06 26.11 16.85
N GLY A 283 -25.70 26.20 18.02
CA GLY A 283 -27.12 25.91 18.20
C GLY A 283 -27.36 24.41 18.12
N GLY A 284 -27.35 23.74 19.29
CA GLY A 284 -27.50 22.30 19.44
C GLY A 284 -28.75 21.71 18.76
N LYS A 285 -29.04 20.43 18.98
CA LYS A 285 -30.25 19.81 18.43
C LYS A 285 -31.21 19.37 19.50
N ILE A 286 -32.49 19.48 19.14
CA ILE A 286 -33.59 18.80 19.83
C ILE A 286 -33.54 17.31 19.52
N TRP A 287 -34.07 16.51 20.44
CA TRP A 287 -34.06 15.05 20.32
C TRP A 287 -35.17 14.55 19.38
N SER A 288 -36.35 15.17 19.43
CA SER A 288 -37.54 14.85 18.63
C SER A 288 -38.16 16.11 18.04
N SER A 289 -38.55 16.06 16.75
CA SER A 289 -39.01 17.24 16.02
C SER A 289 -40.23 16.96 15.12
N ASP A 290 -41.08 17.97 14.93
CA ASP A 290 -42.10 17.99 13.88
C ASP A 290 -41.52 18.39 12.50
N SER A 291 -42.37 18.45 11.47
CA SER A 291 -41.93 18.78 10.11
C SER A 291 -41.48 20.23 9.92
N SER A 292 -41.72 21.09 10.92
CA SER A 292 -41.35 22.50 10.91
C SER A 292 -40.09 22.77 11.74
N GLY A 293 -39.50 21.75 12.36
CA GLY A 293 -38.35 21.90 13.24
C GLY A 293 -38.70 22.29 14.68
N ASN A 294 -39.98 22.27 15.06
CA ASN A 294 -40.38 22.52 16.45
C ASN A 294 -40.16 21.26 17.30
N PRO A 295 -39.90 21.41 18.60
CA PRO A 295 -39.83 20.27 19.50
C PRO A 295 -41.19 19.59 19.66
N VAL A 296 -41.16 18.27 19.71
CA VAL A 296 -42.29 17.40 20.08
C VAL A 296 -41.82 16.39 21.12
N PHE A 297 -42.75 15.76 21.83
CA PHE A 297 -42.44 14.79 22.89
C PHE A 297 -42.95 13.40 22.51
N ASP A 298 -42.54 12.93 21.34
CA ASP A 298 -42.97 11.63 20.83
C ASP A 298 -42.34 10.50 21.64
N VAL A 299 -43.14 9.47 21.92
CA VAL A 299 -42.64 8.20 22.49
C VAL A 299 -42.25 7.29 21.35
N VAL A 300 -40.96 6.98 21.24
CA VAL A 300 -40.43 6.11 20.18
C VAL A 300 -40.39 4.67 20.72
N PRO A 301 -41.21 3.74 20.19
CA PRO A 301 -41.31 2.41 20.79
C PRO A 301 -39.99 1.63 20.76
N GLY A 302 -39.65 1.00 21.87
CA GLY A 302 -38.58 0.00 21.94
C GLY A 302 -37.17 0.55 22.13
N ILE A 303 -37.02 1.82 22.53
CA ILE A 303 -35.73 2.46 22.82
C ILE A 303 -35.64 3.13 24.20
N TYR A 304 -36.60 2.88 25.09
CA TYR A 304 -36.56 3.30 26.49
C TYR A 304 -35.61 2.40 27.30
N GLN A 305 -34.89 2.90 28.30
CA GLN A 305 -34.09 2.03 29.18
C GLN A 305 -34.98 1.35 30.25
N PRO A 306 -34.72 0.13 30.75
CA PRO A 306 -34.06 -0.96 30.08
C PRO A 306 -35.08 -1.69 29.17
N ALA A 307 -35.10 -1.36 27.89
CA ALA A 307 -35.74 -2.20 26.89
C ALA A 307 -34.77 -3.34 26.54
N VAL A 308 -35.27 -4.58 26.63
CA VAL A 308 -34.49 -5.80 26.37
C VAL A 308 -35.07 -6.52 25.14
N PRO A 309 -34.24 -7.08 24.24
CA PRO A 309 -34.69 -7.93 23.14
C PRO A 309 -35.60 -9.09 23.61
N PRO A 310 -36.51 -9.65 22.77
CA PRO A 310 -36.38 -9.78 21.30
C PRO A 310 -37.17 -8.76 20.46
N ASN A 311 -38.01 -7.92 21.05
CA ASN A 311 -38.88 -6.99 20.30
C ASN A 311 -38.40 -5.53 20.33
N ASN A 312 -37.28 -5.25 21.02
CA ASN A 312 -36.74 -3.92 21.24
C ASN A 312 -35.22 -3.91 20.95
N CYS A 313 -34.69 -2.74 20.62
CA CYS A 313 -33.26 -2.50 20.67
C CYS A 313 -32.79 -2.62 22.11
N ALA A 314 -31.60 -3.17 22.37
CA ALA A 314 -31.00 -3.13 23.70
C ALA A 314 -30.63 -1.68 24.02
N ALA A 315 -31.60 -0.91 24.48
CA ALA A 315 -31.68 0.52 24.25
C ALA A 315 -30.52 1.32 24.85
N ASN A 316 -29.91 0.81 25.90
CA ASN A 316 -28.79 1.46 26.55
C ASN A 316 -27.43 1.13 25.89
N ILE A 317 -27.34 0.08 25.07
CA ILE A 317 -26.07 -0.44 24.51
C ILE A 317 -26.00 -0.48 22.97
N ASP A 318 -27.13 -0.35 22.26
CA ASP A 318 -27.20 -0.47 20.81
C ASP A 318 -27.73 0.81 20.12
N GLY A 319 -26.87 1.83 20.02
CA GLY A 319 -27.25 3.10 19.39
C GLY A 319 -27.57 2.99 17.91
N ALA A 320 -27.00 2.00 17.22
CA ALA A 320 -27.25 1.76 15.79
C ALA A 320 -28.69 1.28 15.58
N CYS A 321 -29.14 0.33 16.39
CA CYS A 321 -30.53 -0.10 16.41
C CYS A 321 -31.45 1.05 16.82
N ASN A 322 -31.16 1.75 17.93
CA ASN A 322 -32.01 2.86 18.40
C ASN A 322 -32.18 3.94 17.33
N THR A 323 -31.07 4.40 16.74
CA THR A 323 -31.10 5.40 15.68
C THR A 323 -31.92 4.93 14.49
N SER A 324 -31.81 3.65 14.12
CA SER A 324 -32.61 3.07 13.04
C SER A 324 -34.11 3.09 13.36
N VAL A 325 -34.50 2.81 14.61
CA VAL A 325 -35.88 2.88 15.08
C VAL A 325 -36.39 4.32 15.08
N ILE A 326 -35.62 5.29 15.59
CA ILE A 326 -36.02 6.71 15.59
C ILE A 326 -36.21 7.22 14.16
N VAL A 327 -35.31 6.89 13.24
CA VAL A 327 -35.40 7.33 11.84
C VAL A 327 -36.57 6.64 11.12
N ALA A 328 -36.85 5.38 11.44
CA ALA A 328 -38.04 4.70 10.92
C ALA A 328 -39.33 5.35 11.45
N TYR A 329 -39.36 5.73 12.73
CA TYR A 329 -40.47 6.44 13.35
C TYR A 329 -40.76 7.78 12.65
N TYR A 330 -39.73 8.54 12.31
CA TYR A 330 -39.88 9.82 11.59
C TYR A 330 -40.00 9.70 10.06
N SER A 331 -40.17 8.47 9.55
CA SER A 331 -40.41 8.26 8.13
C SER A 331 -41.86 8.59 7.74
N ALA A 332 -42.08 8.84 6.44
CA ALA A 332 -43.40 9.18 5.90
C ALA A 332 -44.49 8.13 6.17
N ARG A 333 -44.11 6.90 6.55
CA ARG A 333 -45.08 5.85 6.93
C ARG A 333 -45.80 6.15 8.24
N ILE A 334 -45.17 6.91 9.13
CA ILE A 334 -45.66 7.13 10.50
C ILE A 334 -46.05 8.60 10.68
N THR A 335 -45.21 9.57 10.30
CA THR A 335 -45.50 11.00 10.53
C THR A 335 -46.17 11.74 9.37
N ASN A 336 -46.06 11.22 8.14
CA ASN A 336 -46.56 11.79 6.87
C ASN A 336 -46.78 13.33 6.84
N PRO A 337 -45.82 14.13 6.31
CA PRO A 337 -44.61 13.72 5.58
C PRO A 337 -43.50 13.18 6.49
N SER A 338 -42.43 12.64 5.89
CA SER A 338 -41.21 12.32 6.64
C SER A 338 -40.61 13.59 7.24
N ILE A 339 -40.08 13.50 8.45
CA ILE A 339 -39.33 14.60 9.06
C ILE A 339 -37.94 14.64 8.45
N ASP A 340 -37.46 15.84 8.13
CA ASP A 340 -36.11 16.03 7.59
C ASP A 340 -35.06 15.61 8.62
N LEU A 341 -34.08 14.81 8.19
CA LEU A 341 -33.01 14.27 9.03
C LEU A 341 -32.23 15.37 9.77
N SER A 342 -32.14 16.58 9.20
CA SER A 342 -31.43 17.69 9.82
C SER A 342 -32.13 18.30 11.04
N LEU A 343 -33.39 17.96 11.29
CA LEU A 343 -34.22 18.61 12.31
C LEU A 343 -34.10 17.99 13.71
N TYR A 344 -33.57 16.76 13.83
CA TYR A 344 -33.48 16.04 15.10
C TYR A 344 -32.17 15.26 15.25
N ALA A 345 -31.75 15.01 16.49
CA ALA A 345 -30.41 14.50 16.82
C ALA A 345 -30.05 13.18 16.11
N ALA A 346 -30.93 12.18 16.15
CA ALA A 346 -30.68 10.89 15.50
C ALA A 346 -30.64 10.99 13.97
N GLY A 347 -31.43 11.91 13.39
CA GLY A 347 -31.45 12.18 11.97
C GLY A 347 -30.15 12.78 11.48
N LEU A 348 -29.54 13.71 12.23
CA LEU A 348 -28.24 14.29 11.88
C LEU A 348 -27.16 13.22 11.70
N CYS A 349 -27.19 12.20 12.54
CA CYS A 349 -26.26 11.08 12.43
C CYS A 349 -26.54 10.13 11.27
N ARG A 350 -27.62 10.29 10.52
CA ARG A 350 -27.86 9.57 9.27
C ARG A 350 -27.41 10.32 8.03
N LEU A 351 -27.05 11.59 8.15
CA LEU A 351 -26.46 12.33 7.04
C LEU A 351 -25.06 11.78 6.73
N PRO A 352 -24.60 11.88 5.47
CA PRO A 352 -23.25 11.50 5.11
C PRO A 352 -22.22 12.33 5.89
N ILE A 353 -21.32 11.67 6.62
CA ILE A 353 -20.24 12.32 7.37
C ILE A 353 -18.91 11.73 6.89
N ALA A 354 -18.03 12.60 6.39
CA ALA A 354 -16.70 12.25 5.90
C ALA A 354 -16.67 11.09 4.89
N GLY A 355 -17.69 10.99 4.03
CA GLY A 355 -17.81 9.97 2.99
C GLY A 355 -18.48 8.65 3.42
N TYR A 356 -18.91 8.52 4.68
CA TYR A 356 -19.59 7.34 5.21
C TYR A 356 -21.07 7.65 5.50
N ASN A 357 -21.92 6.62 5.37
CA ASN A 357 -23.39 6.71 5.50
C ASN A 357 -23.97 5.81 6.61
N ASP A 358 -23.10 5.15 7.38
CA ASP A 358 -23.42 4.18 8.43
C ASP A 358 -23.26 4.76 9.85
N TRP A 359 -23.24 6.09 9.95
CA TRP A 359 -23.24 6.79 11.23
C TRP A 359 -24.58 6.63 11.96
N TYR A 360 -24.52 6.74 13.28
CA TYR A 360 -25.66 6.69 14.17
C TYR A 360 -25.42 7.51 15.44
N LEU A 361 -26.51 7.88 16.12
CA LEU A 361 -26.45 8.54 17.42
C LEU A 361 -26.17 7.45 18.48
N PRO A 362 -25.11 7.57 19.29
CA PRO A 362 -24.71 6.53 20.23
C PRO A 362 -25.77 6.31 21.31
N ALA A 363 -25.91 5.08 21.78
CA ALA A 363 -26.67 4.77 22.99
C ALA A 363 -25.90 5.23 24.23
N ILE A 364 -26.61 5.45 25.33
CA ILE A 364 -26.05 6.07 26.54
C ILE A 364 -24.81 5.34 27.09
N CYS A 365 -24.74 4.00 27.00
CA CYS A 365 -23.58 3.24 27.46
C CYS A 365 -22.42 3.18 26.45
N GLU A 366 -22.62 3.57 25.19
CA GLU A 366 -21.51 3.83 24.26
C GLU A 366 -20.85 5.19 24.56
N MET A 367 -21.58 6.09 25.22
CA MET A 367 -21.09 7.41 25.59
C MET A 367 -20.34 7.39 26.92
N GLY A 368 -20.88 6.75 27.96
CA GLY A 368 -20.25 6.72 29.28
C GLY A 368 -20.79 5.66 30.22
N TYR A 369 -20.43 5.80 31.49
CA TYR A 369 -20.84 4.93 32.61
C TYR A 369 -21.78 5.66 33.57
N ASP A 370 -22.54 4.90 34.36
CA ASP A 370 -23.53 5.43 35.31
C ASP A 370 -22.89 5.81 36.64
N ARG A 371 -22.22 6.98 36.66
CA ARG A 371 -21.49 7.43 37.85
C ARG A 371 -22.41 7.67 39.05
N THR A 372 -23.55 8.31 38.80
CA THR A 372 -24.48 8.82 39.80
C THR A 372 -25.56 7.79 40.14
N ASN A 373 -25.48 6.58 39.58
CA ASN A 373 -26.42 5.48 39.79
C ASN A 373 -27.87 5.88 39.47
N GLN A 374 -28.04 6.54 38.31
CA GLN A 374 -29.31 6.99 37.75
C GLN A 374 -30.14 5.83 37.16
N GLY A 375 -29.56 4.63 37.05
CA GLY A 375 -30.26 3.42 36.61
C GLY A 375 -30.19 3.17 35.11
N THR A 376 -29.21 3.73 34.41
CA THR A 376 -29.02 3.54 32.96
C THR A 376 -28.50 2.14 32.60
N GLY A 377 -27.93 1.43 33.58
CA GLY A 377 -27.32 0.11 33.39
C GLY A 377 -25.96 0.16 32.70
N CYS A 378 -25.31 1.32 32.64
CA CYS A 378 -23.99 1.48 31.99
C CYS A 378 -22.79 1.10 32.87
N GLY A 379 -23.04 0.53 34.06
CA GLY A 379 -21.99 0.13 34.98
C GLY A 379 -21.35 1.34 35.67
N THR A 380 -20.18 1.13 36.25
CA THR A 380 -19.48 2.17 37.05
C THR A 380 -18.24 2.66 36.32
N GLN A 381 -17.61 3.74 36.79
CA GLN A 381 -16.32 4.21 36.23
C GLN A 381 -15.26 3.10 36.21
N ALA A 382 -15.20 2.29 37.27
CA ALA A 382 -14.21 1.21 37.40
C ALA A 382 -14.55 -0.03 36.57
N SER A 383 -15.82 -0.23 36.26
CA SER A 383 -16.30 -1.38 35.48
C SER A 383 -17.50 -0.96 34.63
N PRO A 384 -17.27 -0.22 33.53
CA PRO A 384 -18.33 0.14 32.60
C PRO A 384 -18.92 -1.10 31.93
N THR A 385 -20.21 -1.08 31.59
CA THR A 385 -20.87 -2.19 30.87
C THR A 385 -20.28 -2.39 29.48
N LEU A 386 -19.83 -1.30 28.85
CA LEU A 386 -19.17 -1.29 27.54
C LEU A 386 -17.96 -0.34 27.52
N GLN A 387 -17.05 -0.60 26.58
CA GLN A 387 -16.09 0.42 26.14
C GLN A 387 -16.86 1.64 25.62
N ASN A 388 -16.49 2.83 26.10
CA ASN A 388 -17.27 4.04 25.91
C ASN A 388 -16.37 5.27 25.70
N MET A 389 -16.95 6.32 25.14
CA MET A 389 -16.22 7.56 24.83
C MET A 389 -15.65 8.26 26.07
N GLN A 390 -16.38 8.29 27.19
CA GLN A 390 -15.94 8.95 28.41
C GLN A 390 -14.64 8.32 28.95
N SER A 391 -14.60 6.99 29.09
CA SER A 391 -13.43 6.27 29.59
C SER A 391 -12.26 6.30 28.59
N ASN A 392 -12.53 6.07 27.30
CA ASN A 392 -11.47 5.77 26.33
C ASN A 392 -10.98 6.99 25.54
N LEU A 393 -11.78 8.05 25.42
CA LEU A 393 -11.40 9.30 24.74
C LEU A 393 -11.19 10.45 25.74
N VAL A 394 -12.13 10.64 26.66
CA VAL A 394 -12.14 11.84 27.52
C VAL A 394 -11.15 11.72 28.68
N GLU A 395 -11.26 10.65 29.47
CA GLU A 395 -10.37 10.39 30.62
C GLU A 395 -8.94 10.05 30.19
N ASN A 396 -8.77 9.63 28.93
CA ASN A 396 -7.48 9.27 28.35
C ASN A 396 -6.88 10.40 27.48
N GLY A 397 -6.81 11.62 28.04
CA GLY A 397 -6.16 12.77 27.39
C GLY A 397 -7.10 13.68 26.59
N ASN A 398 -8.42 13.57 26.79
CA ASN A 398 -9.45 14.38 26.15
C ASN A 398 -9.37 14.42 24.61
N VAL A 399 -9.23 13.24 24.00
CA VAL A 399 -9.20 13.08 22.55
C VAL A 399 -10.58 13.39 21.96
N GLY A 400 -10.63 14.20 20.90
CA GLY A 400 -11.87 14.58 20.22
C GLY A 400 -12.64 15.73 20.85
N GLY A 401 -12.16 16.27 21.98
CA GLY A 401 -12.65 17.52 22.57
C GLY A 401 -14.10 17.44 23.06
N LEU A 402 -14.54 16.28 23.55
CA LEU A 402 -15.89 16.09 24.06
C LEU A 402 -16.03 16.77 25.43
N PHE A 403 -16.97 17.70 25.54
CA PHE A 403 -17.20 18.46 26.76
C PHE A 403 -18.66 18.91 26.88
N LEU A 404 -19.21 18.90 28.10
CA LEU A 404 -20.64 19.16 28.39
C LEU A 404 -21.56 18.03 27.91
N ALA A 405 -22.87 18.31 27.86
CA ALA A 405 -23.90 17.34 27.55
C ALA A 405 -24.00 17.04 26.04
N TYR A 406 -24.19 15.76 25.71
CA TYR A 406 -24.43 15.26 24.37
C TYR A 406 -25.59 14.29 24.37
N TRP A 407 -26.51 14.44 23.40
CA TRP A 407 -27.63 13.53 23.26
C TRP A 407 -27.18 12.09 23.00
N SER A 408 -27.84 11.15 23.66
CA SER A 408 -27.83 9.74 23.28
C SER A 408 -29.09 9.38 22.49
N SER A 409 -29.07 8.22 21.84
CA SER A 409 -30.25 7.62 21.21
C SER A 409 -31.15 6.87 22.20
N THR A 410 -30.86 6.92 23.51
CA THR A 410 -31.61 6.19 24.54
C THR A 410 -32.70 7.09 25.11
N GLU A 411 -33.95 6.66 25.00
CA GLU A 411 -35.09 7.37 25.57
C GLU A 411 -35.20 7.08 27.08
N SER A 412 -35.66 8.05 27.87
CA SER A 412 -35.89 7.81 29.29
C SER A 412 -37.11 6.92 29.51
N SER A 413 -37.03 6.02 30.51
CA SER A 413 -38.20 5.34 31.06
C SER A 413 -38.72 5.92 32.38
N ILE A 414 -37.97 6.87 32.95
CA ILE A 414 -38.29 7.47 34.25
C ILE A 414 -39.23 8.65 34.02
N ILE A 415 -38.92 9.53 33.06
CA ILE A 415 -39.72 10.71 32.72
C ILE A 415 -40.23 10.60 31.28
N ILE A 416 -41.30 9.82 31.11
CA ILE A 416 -42.01 9.65 29.82
C ILE A 416 -43.18 10.65 29.74
N PRO A 417 -43.42 11.29 28.58
CA PRO A 417 -42.72 11.15 27.30
C PRO A 417 -41.63 12.19 27.04
N THR A 418 -41.31 13.02 28.03
CA THR A 418 -40.65 14.30 27.79
C THR A 418 -39.14 14.22 27.69
N ASN A 419 -38.49 13.22 28.28
CA ASN A 419 -37.03 13.23 28.43
C ASN A 419 -36.32 12.12 27.64
N ALA A 420 -35.06 12.39 27.32
CA ALA A 420 -34.11 11.43 26.78
C ALA A 420 -32.78 11.50 27.54
N TRP A 421 -31.96 10.46 27.41
CA TRP A 421 -30.67 10.43 28.09
C TRP A 421 -29.61 11.24 27.33
N ASN A 422 -28.81 11.96 28.09
CA ASN A 422 -27.57 12.56 27.60
C ASN A 422 -26.38 12.14 28.48
N GLN A 423 -25.19 12.27 27.92
CA GLN A 423 -23.92 12.13 28.64
C GLN A 423 -23.29 13.51 28.79
N PHE A 424 -23.04 13.92 30.04
CA PHE A 424 -22.15 15.03 30.33
C PHE A 424 -20.70 14.53 30.31
N PHE A 425 -19.93 14.92 29.29
CA PHE A 425 -18.51 14.59 29.18
C PHE A 425 -17.65 15.57 29.97
N SER A 426 -16.67 15.03 30.69
CA SER A 426 -15.69 15.84 31.39
C SER A 426 -14.40 15.08 31.67
N PRO A 427 -13.22 15.70 31.51
CA PRO A 427 -11.95 15.10 31.89
C PRO A 427 -11.74 15.03 33.42
N GLY A 428 -12.66 15.60 34.22
CA GLY A 428 -12.56 15.67 35.67
C GLY A 428 -11.96 16.98 36.20
N PRO A 429 -11.54 17.03 37.47
CA PRO A 429 -11.12 18.26 38.13
C PRO A 429 -10.04 19.03 37.35
N PRO A 430 -10.14 20.36 37.22
CA PRO A 430 -11.02 21.27 37.98
C PRO A 430 -12.47 21.36 37.46
N PHE A 431 -12.81 20.66 36.38
CA PHE A 431 -14.17 20.65 35.84
C PHE A 431 -15.10 19.73 36.66
N PRO A 432 -16.43 19.93 36.59
CA PRO A 432 -17.39 19.00 37.15
C PRO A 432 -17.12 17.58 36.65
N LEU A 433 -17.44 16.60 37.48
CA LEU A 433 -17.30 15.20 37.15
C LEU A 433 -18.25 14.80 36.02
N ALA A 434 -17.88 13.83 35.18
CA ALA A 434 -18.78 13.29 34.17
C ALA A 434 -19.99 12.58 34.82
N PHE A 435 -21.18 12.70 34.23
CA PHE A 435 -22.40 12.06 34.70
C PHE A 435 -23.38 11.82 33.54
N GLN A 436 -24.40 11.01 33.82
CA GLN A 436 -25.52 10.77 32.91
C GLN A 436 -26.76 11.44 33.48
N ASP A 437 -27.55 12.06 32.61
CA ASP A 437 -28.75 12.77 33.02
C ASP A 437 -29.88 12.65 32.00
N GLU A 438 -31.07 12.99 32.47
CA GLU A 438 -32.28 13.06 31.67
C GLU A 438 -32.66 14.51 31.42
N ASP A 439 -32.53 14.95 30.17
CA ASP A 439 -32.98 16.29 29.79
C ASP A 439 -34.23 16.20 28.91
N SER A 440 -34.98 17.30 28.92
CA SER A 440 -36.18 17.44 28.10
C SER A 440 -35.82 17.43 26.61
N LYS A 441 -36.61 16.72 25.80
CA LYS A 441 -36.33 16.49 24.37
C LYS A 441 -36.33 17.77 23.52
N ASP A 442 -36.84 18.87 24.05
CA ASP A 442 -36.84 20.21 23.44
C ASP A 442 -35.57 21.02 23.69
N GLU A 443 -34.66 20.53 24.55
CA GLU A 443 -33.37 21.17 24.81
C GLU A 443 -32.42 21.05 23.61
N LEU A 444 -31.64 22.11 23.39
CA LEU A 444 -30.64 22.18 22.31
C LEU A 444 -29.29 21.66 22.80
N ILE A 445 -29.08 20.34 22.72
CA ILE A 445 -27.87 19.67 23.21
C ILE A 445 -26.95 19.27 22.05
N ALA A 446 -25.65 19.12 22.33
CA ALA A 446 -24.67 18.72 21.33
C ALA A 446 -24.90 17.28 20.81
N VAL A 447 -24.40 17.00 19.60
CA VAL A 447 -24.53 15.71 18.92
C VAL A 447 -23.17 15.32 18.36
N ARG A 448 -22.68 14.14 18.77
CA ARG A 448 -21.50 13.48 18.21
C ARG A 448 -21.91 12.10 17.72
N CYS A 449 -21.80 11.89 16.42
CA CYS A 449 -22.19 10.61 15.82
C CYS A 449 -21.08 9.58 15.95
N VAL A 450 -21.46 8.31 15.99
CA VAL A 450 -20.55 7.17 16.04
C VAL A 450 -20.83 6.20 14.89
N ARG A 451 -19.85 5.35 14.55
CA ARG A 451 -20.04 4.25 13.61
C ARG A 451 -19.18 3.06 13.98
N ALA A 452 -19.58 1.88 13.53
CA ALA A 452 -18.72 0.71 13.56
C ALA A 452 -17.63 0.82 12.49
N ILE A 453 -16.42 0.35 12.76
CA ILE A 453 -15.37 0.26 11.74
C ILE A 453 -15.58 -0.99 10.90
N THR A 454 -15.30 -0.90 9.60
CA THR A 454 -15.36 -2.05 8.69
C THR A 454 -14.00 -2.76 8.67
N PRO A 455 -13.93 -4.07 9.01
CA PRO A 455 -12.66 -4.81 9.07
C PRO A 455 -11.92 -4.97 7.74
#